data_AF-A0A369HDC7-F1
#
_entry.id   AF-A0A369HDC7-F1
#
_cell.length_a   1.000
_cell.length_b   1.000
_cell.length_c   1.000
_cell.angle_alpha   90.00
_cell.angle_beta   90.00
_cell.angle_gamma   90.00
#
_symmetry.space_group_name_H-M   'P 1'
#
loop_
_entity.id
_entity.type
_entity.pdbx_description
1 polymer ?
#
loop_
_entity_poly.entity_id
_entity_poly.type
_entity_poly.pdbx_seq_one_letter_code
_entity_poly.pdbx_strand_id
1 'polypeptide(L)'
;MHQLPPAPRSMGIFNNYVATGPETLMLKEKIMSLSGDSFDIKLASGQPIFKIAGRHMTASGRKSVYDCSGNHLFDIIKEHFHLHKTYAAEDARGNVFLTVKSSMT
;
A
#
# COMPACT_ATOMS: atom_id res chain seq x y z
N MET A 1 -12.07 -19.48 25.54
CA MET A 1 -11.84 -18.60 24.37
C MET A 1 -12.94 -18.91 23.35
N HIS A 2 -13.84 -17.95 23.07
CA HIS A 2 -14.91 -18.15 22.08
C HIS A 2 -14.36 -17.74 20.70
N GLN A 3 -14.13 -18.71 19.83
CA GLN A 3 -13.67 -18.44 18.47
C GLN A 3 -14.87 -17.98 17.63
N LEU A 4 -14.82 -16.75 17.13
CA LEU A 4 -15.85 -16.22 16.26
C LEU A 4 -15.88 -17.04 14.95
N PRO A 5 -17.07 -17.29 14.38
CA PRO A 5 -17.15 -17.91 13.06
C PRO A 5 -16.44 -17.03 12.03
N PRO A 6 -15.75 -17.62 11.04
CA PRO A 6 -15.09 -16.86 9.99
C PRO A 6 -16.11 -16.01 9.21
N ALA A 7 -15.66 -14.86 8.71
CA ALA A 7 -16.52 -13.98 7.92
C ALA A 7 -17.02 -14.74 6.66
N PRO A 8 -18.29 -14.58 6.27
CA PRO A 8 -18.90 -15.35 5.17
C PRO A 8 -18.35 -14.98 3.78
N ARG A 9 -17.59 -13.88 3.67
CA ARG A 9 -16.96 -13.43 2.43
C ARG A 9 -15.59 -12.80 2.72
N SER A 10 -14.71 -12.87 1.73
CA SER A 10 -13.48 -12.08 1.69
C SER A 10 -13.81 -10.60 1.88
N MET A 11 -13.13 -9.95 2.82
CA MET A 11 -13.23 -8.51 3.03
C MET A 11 -11.97 -7.84 2.50
N GLY A 12 -12.13 -6.94 1.55
CA GLY A 12 -11.04 -6.18 0.96
C GLY A 12 -11.58 -5.06 0.08
N ILE A 13 -10.81 -3.98 -0.05
CA ILE A 13 -11.16 -2.85 -0.93
C ILE A 13 -10.88 -3.22 -2.38
N PHE A 14 -9.81 -3.98 -2.62
CA PHE A 14 -9.43 -4.47 -3.93
C PHE A 14 -9.56 -6.00 -3.98
N ASN A 15 -10.77 -6.48 -4.30
CA ASN A 15 -11.11 -7.92 -4.26
C ASN A 15 -10.16 -8.81 -5.08
N ASN A 16 -9.60 -8.30 -6.17
CA ASN A 16 -8.66 -9.04 -7.03
C ASN A 16 -7.31 -9.32 -6.36
N TYR A 17 -7.03 -8.71 -5.21
CA TYR A 17 -5.79 -8.90 -4.44
C TYR A 17 -6.02 -9.60 -3.11
N VAL A 18 -7.19 -10.23 -2.93
CA VAL A 18 -7.42 -11.12 -1.79
C VAL A 18 -6.92 -12.51 -2.13
N ALA A 19 -5.86 -12.94 -1.44
CA ALA A 19 -5.32 -14.28 -1.59
C ALA A 19 -6.24 -15.33 -0.97
N THR A 20 -6.28 -16.52 -1.57
CA THR A 20 -7.03 -17.68 -1.05
C THR A 20 -6.32 -18.41 0.09
N GLY A 21 -5.04 -18.07 0.33
CA GLY A 21 -4.21 -18.63 1.39
C GLY A 21 -3.05 -17.70 1.75
N PRO A 22 -2.20 -18.08 2.71
CA PRO A 22 -1.04 -17.28 3.09
C PRO A 22 -0.05 -17.13 1.93
N GLU A 23 0.31 -15.89 1.63
CA GLU A 23 1.28 -15.53 0.59
C GLU A 23 2.39 -14.66 1.18
N THR A 24 3.62 -14.90 0.76
CA THR A 24 4.78 -14.12 1.21
C THR A 24 5.09 -13.03 0.21
N LEU A 25 5.02 -11.77 0.65
CA LEU A 25 5.41 -10.60 -0.14
C LEU A 25 6.90 -10.29 0.05
N MET A 26 7.61 -10.09 -1.05
CA MET A 26 8.99 -9.64 -1.10
C MET A 26 9.06 -8.25 -1.70
N LEU A 27 9.75 -7.35 -1.00
CA LEU A 27 10.09 -6.02 -1.49
C LEU A 27 11.40 -6.09 -2.28
N LYS A 28 11.42 -5.56 -3.50
CA LYS A 28 12.62 -5.45 -4.33
C LYS A 28 12.87 -3.99 -4.66
N GLU A 29 13.88 -3.40 -4.04
CA GLU A 29 14.32 -2.06 -4.35
C GLU A 29 14.90 -1.98 -5.76
N LYS A 30 14.59 -0.89 -6.47
CA LYS A 30 15.24 -0.59 -7.74
C LYS A 30 16.51 0.21 -7.45
N ILE A 31 17.66 -0.47 -7.60
CA ILE A 31 19.02 0.09 -7.45
C ILE A 31 19.25 1.30 -8.39
N MET A 32 18.48 1.40 -9.48
CA MET A 32 18.52 2.49 -10.47
C MET A 32 17.37 3.51 -10.31
N SER A 33 16.68 3.57 -9.17
CA SER A 33 15.69 4.64 -8.95
C SER A 33 16.42 5.94 -8.59
N LEU A 34 16.19 6.99 -9.38
CA LEU A 34 16.82 8.31 -9.19
C LEU A 34 16.53 8.95 -7.80
N SER A 35 15.58 8.42 -7.02
CA SER A 35 15.15 8.90 -5.68
C SER A 35 15.41 7.93 -4.54
N GLY A 36 15.61 6.63 -4.80
CA GLY A 36 15.61 5.59 -3.76
C GLY A 36 14.26 5.30 -3.09
N ASP A 37 13.14 5.85 -3.60
CA ASP A 37 11.81 5.72 -2.94
C ASP A 37 10.79 4.84 -3.69
N SER A 38 11.22 4.29 -4.83
CA SER A 38 10.43 3.47 -5.76
C SER A 38 10.92 2.02 -5.75
N PHE A 39 9.99 1.08 -5.66
CA PHE A 39 10.29 -0.35 -5.52
C PHE A 39 9.15 -1.20 -6.07
N ASP A 40 9.44 -2.47 -6.33
CA ASP A 40 8.44 -3.44 -6.76
C ASP A 40 8.14 -4.42 -5.62
N ILE A 41 6.89 -4.86 -5.53
CA ILE A 41 6.45 -5.92 -4.61
C ILE A 41 6.11 -7.15 -5.45
N LYS A 42 6.68 -8.28 -5.07
CA LYS A 42 6.47 -9.58 -5.72
C LYS A 42 6.15 -10.66 -4.70
N LEU A 43 5.55 -11.75 -5.12
CA LEU A 43 5.45 -12.97 -4.31
C LEU A 43 6.83 -13.62 -4.15
N ALA A 44 6.96 -14.47 -3.13
CA ALA A 44 8.13 -15.33 -2.96
C ALA A 44 8.37 -16.26 -4.17
N SER A 45 7.32 -16.60 -4.94
CA SER A 45 7.43 -17.30 -6.22
C SER A 45 8.13 -16.50 -7.32
N GLY A 46 8.34 -15.20 -7.11
CA GLY A 46 8.92 -14.27 -8.07
C GLY A 46 7.89 -13.48 -8.89
N GLN A 47 6.60 -13.82 -8.80
CA GLN A 47 5.54 -13.15 -9.55
C GLN A 47 5.35 -11.70 -9.05
N PRO A 48 5.50 -10.68 -9.92
CA PRO A 48 5.26 -9.29 -9.53
C PRO A 48 3.77 -9.08 -9.25
N ILE A 49 3.45 -8.24 -8.26
CA ILE A 49 2.06 -7.89 -7.92
C ILE A 49 1.84 -6.39 -7.90
N PHE A 50 2.76 -5.63 -7.29
CA PHE A 50 2.60 -4.17 -7.20
C PHE A 50 3.86 -3.43 -7.62
N LYS A 51 3.67 -2.24 -8.16
CA LYS A 51 4.71 -1.26 -8.42
C LYS A 51 4.47 -0.03 -7.57
N ILE A 52 5.48 0.37 -6.81
CA ILE A 52 5.44 1.57 -5.98
C ILE A 52 6.28 2.65 -6.66
N ALA A 53 5.64 3.76 -7.00
CA ALA A 53 6.32 4.94 -7.51
C ALA A 53 6.28 6.03 -6.44
N GLY A 54 7.44 6.51 -6.03
CA GLY A 54 7.52 7.72 -5.23
C GLY A 54 7.53 8.97 -6.12
N ARG A 55 6.94 10.06 -5.63
CA ARG A 55 6.91 11.34 -6.37
C ARG A 55 8.03 12.26 -5.89
N HIS A 56 9.08 12.34 -6.71
CA HIS A 56 10.33 13.10 -6.53
C HIS A 56 10.19 14.61 -6.24
N MET A 57 9.01 15.21 -6.41
CA MET A 57 8.80 16.66 -6.27
C MET A 57 7.69 17.04 -5.28
N THR A 58 7.20 16.09 -4.47
CA THR A 58 6.21 16.43 -3.44
C THR A 58 6.88 16.46 -2.06
N ALA A 59 6.75 17.59 -1.36
CA ALA A 59 7.17 17.73 0.04
C ALA A 59 6.47 16.74 0.99
N SER A 60 5.46 16.01 0.50
CA SER A 60 4.60 15.10 1.26
C SER A 60 5.15 13.67 1.45
N GLY A 61 6.16 13.24 0.68
CA GLY A 61 6.60 11.84 0.69
C GLY A 61 5.55 10.86 0.16
N ARG A 62 4.69 11.31 -0.77
CA ARG A 62 3.62 10.52 -1.39
C ARG A 62 4.18 9.33 -2.16
N LYS A 63 3.55 8.17 -1.96
CA LYS A 63 3.83 6.93 -2.71
C LYS A 63 2.57 6.49 -3.44
N SER A 64 2.68 6.29 -4.75
CA SER A 64 1.58 5.82 -5.58
C SER A 64 1.72 4.31 -5.81
N VAL A 65 0.65 3.57 -5.55
CA VAL A 65 0.58 2.11 -5.69
C VAL A 65 -0.12 1.76 -6.99
N TYR A 66 0.52 0.91 -7.78
CA TYR A 66 0.02 0.44 -9.07
C TYR A 66 0.01 -1.08 -9.13
N ASP A 67 -0.86 -1.63 -9.97
CA ASP A 67 -0.77 -3.02 -10.40
C ASP A 67 0.25 -3.24 -11.52
N CYS A 68 0.43 -4.49 -11.93
CA CYS A 68 1.36 -4.85 -13.01
C CYS A 68 0.90 -4.39 -14.40
N SER A 69 -0.37 -4.06 -14.58
CA SER A 69 -0.91 -3.48 -15.80
C SER A 69 -0.73 -1.95 -15.86
N GLY A 70 -0.24 -1.34 -14.77
CA GLY A 70 -0.05 0.10 -14.67
C GLY A 70 -1.29 0.87 -14.19
N ASN A 71 -2.33 0.17 -13.74
CA ASN A 71 -3.50 0.82 -13.17
C ASN A 71 -3.16 1.35 -11.78
N HIS A 72 -3.50 2.61 -11.53
CA HIS A 72 -3.37 3.22 -10.20
C HIS A 72 -4.41 2.61 -9.26
N LEU A 73 -3.96 2.16 -8.09
CA LEU A 73 -4.81 1.59 -7.06
C LEU A 73 -5.14 2.65 -6.00
N PHE A 74 -4.11 3.24 -5.40
CA PHE A 74 -4.23 4.27 -4.38
C PHE A 74 -2.92 5.01 -4.15
N ASP A 75 -3.00 6.16 -3.49
CA ASP A 75 -1.85 6.91 -2.99
C ASP A 75 -1.72 6.74 -1.48
N ILE A 76 -0.50 6.61 -0.98
CA ILE A 76 -0.16 6.72 0.45
C ILE A 76 0.42 8.11 0.65
N ILE A 77 -0.17 8.87 1.57
CA ILE A 77 0.26 10.23 1.91
C ILE A 77 0.57 10.36 3.40
N LYS A 78 1.47 11.28 3.74
CA LYS A 78 1.68 11.72 5.11
C LYS A 78 0.75 12.90 5.39
N GLU A 79 -0.05 12.81 6.44
CA GLU A 79 -0.87 13.93 6.87
C GLU A 79 -0.02 14.96 7.64
N HIS A 80 -0.16 16.23 7.28
CA HIS A 80 0.69 17.32 7.80
C HIS A 80 0.12 18.02 9.05
N PHE A 81 -1.14 17.78 9.41
CA PHE A 81 -1.86 18.51 10.47
C PHE A 81 -2.18 17.68 11.73
N HIS A 82 -1.44 16.60 11.97
CA HIS A 82 -1.56 15.79 13.19
C HIS A 82 -0.33 15.94 14.08
N LEU A 83 -0.53 16.03 15.40
CA LEU A 83 0.56 16.09 16.40
C LEU A 83 1.48 14.84 16.32
N HIS A 84 0.93 13.71 15.88
CA HIS A 84 1.66 12.47 15.62
C HIS A 84 1.62 12.12 14.12
N LYS A 85 2.67 11.45 13.64
CA LYS A 85 2.75 10.97 12.24
C LYS A 85 1.54 10.08 11.94
N THR A 86 0.73 10.54 10.99
CA THR A 86 -0.42 9.79 10.47
C THR A 86 -0.24 9.63 8.97
N TYR A 87 -0.48 8.42 8.46
CA TYR A 87 -0.50 8.13 7.04
C TYR A 87 -1.93 7.84 6.61
N ALA A 88 -2.31 8.27 5.42
CA ALA A 88 -3.61 7.97 4.83
C ALA A 88 -3.44 7.31 3.46
N ALA A 89 -4.39 6.44 3.11
CA ALA A 89 -4.55 5.93 1.76
C ALA A 89 -5.70 6.67 1.07
N GLU A 90 -5.40 7.27 -0.07
CA GLU A 90 -6.33 8.01 -0.92
C GLU A 90 -6.64 7.23 -2.20
N ASP A 91 -7.91 7.22 -2.62
CA ASP A 91 -8.27 6.75 -3.96
C ASP A 91 -7.78 7.73 -5.05
N ALA A 92 -8.00 7.39 -6.33
CA ALA A 92 -7.62 8.23 -7.46
C ALA A 92 -8.31 9.62 -7.49
N ARG A 93 -9.38 9.81 -6.71
CA ARG A 93 -10.12 11.08 -6.56
C ARG A 93 -9.67 11.87 -5.32
N GLY A 94 -8.75 11.34 -4.52
CA GLY A 94 -8.29 11.95 -3.27
C GLY A 94 -9.15 11.63 -2.05
N ASN A 95 -10.11 10.70 -2.14
CA ASN A 95 -10.91 10.31 -0.98
C ASN A 95 -10.11 9.36 -0.09
N VAL A 96 -10.03 9.68 1.20
CA VAL A 96 -9.38 8.81 2.19
C VAL A 96 -10.27 7.63 2.53
N PHE A 97 -9.75 6.41 2.38
CA PHE A 97 -10.46 5.18 2.72
C PHE A 97 -9.76 4.36 3.83
N LEU A 98 -8.52 4.71 4.19
CA LEU A 98 -7.76 4.08 5.26
C LEU A 98 -6.85 5.11 5.92
N THR A 99 -6.76 5.05 7.25
CA THR A 99 -5.84 5.88 8.04
C THR A 99 -5.01 4.97 8.94
N VAL A 100 -3.69 5.14 8.90
CA VAL A 100 -2.73 4.46 9.78
C VAL A 100 -2.22 5.48 10.78
N LYS A 101 -2.62 5.32 12.04
CA LYS A 101 -2.17 6.15 13.16
C LYS A 101 -1.05 5.43 13.90
N SER A 102 0.03 6.16 14.21
CA SER A 102 1.05 5.64 15.12
C SER A 102 0.46 5.46 16.52
N SER A 103 0.71 4.31 17.14
CA SER A 103 0.29 4.04 18.53
C SER A 103 1.29 4.56 19.57
N MET A 104 2.40 5.19 19.16
CA MET A 104 3.35 5.79 20.09
C MET A 104 2.70 7.02 20.76
N THR A 105 2.19 6.79 21.97
CA THR A 105 1.99 7.81 23.01
C THR A 105 3.30 8.00 23.76
#